data_AF-A0AAN9BBL5-F1
#
_entry.id   AF-A0AAN9BBL5-F1
#
_cell.length_a   1.000
_cell.length_b   1.000
_cell.length_c   1.000
_cell.angle_alpha   90.00
_cell.angle_beta   90.00
_cell.angle_gamma   90.00
#
_symmetry.space_group_name_H-M   'P 1'
#
loop_
_entity.id
_entity.type
_entity.pdbx_description
1 polymer ?
#
loop_
_entity_poly.entity_id
_entity_poly.type
_entity_poly.pdbx_seq_one_letter_code
_entity_poly.pdbx_strand_id
1 'polypeptide(L)'
;MIRIVSQIVSLVLLMVILTEGNPQQVIDASGQCHCPCECSAQHRPLFQVSARGSAATGRNASTSTSSRRLKIGAFNIKTFGRSKMSKPGVPQRIKQIIERYDVILVQEILDRSGESVRQLHRMLSRTYEFVISDRLGRGRYKEQYAFFYRTDRVSLLNFHQSTDREDAFEREPFSVLVAPKQINNVKLALIGFHAKPTDAVKEIGRLADVIGEVRRQFGADVEPIVLGDLNADCDYADRRRRLRAGDALTTNTSYVWLIGDDVDTTTRDSTSCAYDRIIVGSGLTGRVVRGSASVFDFCDNMRLSKQQCSDVSDHYPVEVTLVF
;
A
#
# COMPACT_ATOMS: atom_id res chain seq x y z
N MET A 1 29.57 22.25 54.32
CA MET A 1 29.24 22.01 52.90
C MET A 1 29.52 20.56 52.60
N ILE A 2 28.47 19.78 52.42
CA ILE A 2 28.44 18.32 52.34
C ILE A 2 27.44 17.98 51.21
N ARG A 3 27.82 17.02 50.34
CA ARG A 3 26.98 16.14 49.49
C ARG A 3 26.29 16.73 48.24
N ILE A 4 26.10 16.05 47.11
CA ILE A 4 26.55 14.76 46.51
C ILE A 4 25.90 14.67 45.08
N VAL A 5 26.60 14.08 44.10
CA VAL A 5 26.09 13.16 43.04
C VAL A 5 25.31 13.67 41.80
N SER A 6 25.97 13.50 40.61
CA SER A 6 25.58 12.62 39.46
C SER A 6 24.34 12.99 38.61
N GLN A 7 24.22 12.74 37.29
CA GLN A 7 25.05 12.10 36.25
C GLN A 7 24.28 12.10 34.90
N ILE A 8 24.98 11.65 33.82
CA ILE A 8 24.48 10.85 32.65
C ILE A 8 23.72 11.60 31.52
N VAL A 9 23.93 11.39 30.20
CA VAL A 9 24.86 10.62 29.33
C VAL A 9 24.73 11.19 27.90
N SER A 10 25.81 11.20 27.11
CA SER A 10 25.79 11.24 25.65
C SER A 10 26.51 9.99 25.13
N LEU A 11 25.88 9.23 24.24
CA LEU A 11 26.50 8.06 23.60
C LEU A 11 26.46 8.17 22.07
N VAL A 12 27.63 7.88 21.53
CA VAL A 12 28.12 7.85 20.14
C VAL A 12 27.34 6.88 19.24
N LEU A 13 27.03 7.29 18.01
CA LEU A 13 26.59 6.41 16.92
C LEU A 13 27.72 6.31 15.89
N LEU A 14 28.36 5.14 15.81
CA LEU A 14 29.40 4.82 14.83
C LEU A 14 28.76 4.02 13.68
N MET A 15 28.87 4.55 12.46
CA MET A 15 28.59 3.83 11.22
C MET A 15 29.61 2.71 11.00
N VAL A 16 29.14 1.49 10.76
CA VAL A 16 29.93 0.45 10.09
C VAL A 16 29.15 -0.06 8.89
N ILE A 17 29.76 0.18 7.73
CA ILE A 17 29.40 -0.33 6.41
C ILE A 17 29.78 -1.82 6.38
N LEU A 18 28.84 -2.71 6.00
CA LEU A 18 29.15 -4.10 5.66
C LEU A 18 29.18 -4.25 4.15
N THR A 19 30.39 -4.48 3.62
CA THR A 19 30.64 -5.03 2.28
C THR A 19 30.81 -6.55 2.37
N GLU A 20 30.40 -7.24 1.31
CA GLU A 20 30.50 -8.69 1.10
C GLU A 20 31.93 -9.23 1.18
N GLY A 21 32.11 -10.49 1.65
CA GLY A 21 33.27 -11.31 1.31
C GLY A 21 33.90 -12.16 2.42
N ASN A 22 33.54 -13.45 2.44
CA ASN A 22 34.30 -14.67 2.79
C ASN A 22 35.09 -14.79 4.14
N PRO A 23 34.94 -15.88 4.92
CA PRO A 23 35.54 -16.02 6.25
C PRO A 23 36.96 -16.62 6.19
N GLN A 24 37.92 -15.96 6.83
CA GLN A 24 39.21 -16.58 7.18
C GLN A 24 39.46 -16.55 8.68
N GLN A 25 39.37 -17.75 9.24
CA GLN A 25 40.22 -18.37 10.26
C GLN A 25 41.04 -17.46 11.19
N VAL A 26 40.70 -17.56 12.47
CA VAL A 26 41.49 -17.18 13.64
C VAL A 26 42.64 -18.19 13.81
N ILE A 27 43.88 -17.70 13.98
CA ILE A 27 45.08 -18.50 14.27
C ILE A 27 45.59 -18.12 15.67
N ASP A 28 45.92 -19.13 16.49
CA ASP A 28 46.54 -19.03 17.81
C ASP A 28 47.90 -19.79 17.83
N ALA A 29 48.82 -19.27 18.63
CA ALA A 29 50.24 -19.54 18.79
C ALA A 29 50.57 -20.93 19.36
N SER A 30 50.48 -21.95 18.53
CA SER A 30 51.18 -23.23 18.76
C SER A 30 51.90 -23.82 17.53
N GLY A 31 51.96 -23.08 16.42
CA GLY A 31 53.10 -23.12 15.49
C GLY A 31 53.54 -24.47 14.92
N GLN A 32 52.63 -25.43 14.71
CA GLN A 32 52.97 -26.67 13.99
C GLN A 32 51.90 -27.05 12.96
N CYS A 33 52.29 -27.01 11.68
CA CYS A 33 51.60 -27.68 10.58
C CYS A 33 52.57 -28.69 9.97
N HIS A 34 52.17 -29.97 9.96
CA HIS A 34 52.88 -31.05 9.29
C HIS A 34 52.42 -31.14 7.83
N CYS A 35 53.38 -31.18 6.91
CA CYS A 35 53.24 -31.66 5.54
C CYS A 35 54.42 -32.59 5.24
N PRO A 36 54.19 -33.67 4.49
CA PRO A 36 55.15 -33.99 3.43
C PRO A 36 54.47 -34.25 2.07
N CYS A 37 55.03 -33.59 1.03
CA CYS A 37 55.53 -34.12 -0.27
C CYS A 37 54.64 -35.11 -1.09
N GLU A 38 54.56 -35.16 -2.42
CA GLU A 38 54.99 -34.39 -3.61
C GLU A 38 54.38 -35.12 -4.85
N CYS A 39 54.47 -34.50 -6.04
CA CYS A 39 53.95 -34.91 -7.36
C CYS A 39 54.34 -36.33 -7.89
N SER A 40 53.46 -36.94 -8.72
CA SER A 40 53.80 -37.49 -10.07
C SER A 40 52.70 -38.39 -10.71
N ALA A 41 52.28 -38.00 -11.91
CA ALA A 41 51.98 -38.77 -13.14
C ALA A 41 51.26 -40.16 -13.17
N GLN A 42 50.31 -40.24 -14.12
CA GLN A 42 49.87 -41.38 -14.97
C GLN A 42 49.10 -42.56 -14.33
N HIS A 43 47.82 -42.71 -14.73
CA HIS A 43 47.27 -43.91 -15.41
C HIS A 43 45.74 -43.79 -15.67
N ARG A 44 45.30 -44.20 -16.88
CA ARG A 44 43.93 -44.70 -17.18
C ARG A 44 43.87 -46.18 -16.74
N PRO A 45 42.71 -46.81 -16.40
CA PRO A 45 41.54 -46.91 -17.30
C PRO A 45 40.12 -47.02 -16.67
N LEU A 46 39.13 -46.86 -17.56
CA LEU A 46 37.81 -47.50 -17.68
C LEU A 46 37.06 -47.96 -16.41
N PHE A 47 35.90 -47.33 -16.15
CA PHE A 47 34.67 -48.06 -15.78
C PHE A 47 33.43 -47.33 -16.33
N GLN A 48 32.63 -48.05 -17.10
CA GLN A 48 31.31 -47.65 -17.58
C GLN A 48 30.28 -47.80 -16.44
N VAL A 49 29.40 -46.82 -16.28
CA VAL A 49 28.03 -47.07 -15.79
C VAL A 49 27.07 -46.32 -16.69
N SER A 50 26.25 -47.10 -17.39
CA SER A 50 25.07 -46.67 -18.13
C SER A 50 23.89 -46.54 -17.15
N ALA A 51 23.16 -45.43 -17.19
CA ALA A 51 21.71 -45.44 -16.94
C ALA A 51 21.03 -44.17 -17.49
N ARG A 52 20.39 -44.36 -18.63
CA ARG A 52 19.09 -43.81 -19.07
C ARG A 52 18.70 -42.42 -18.58
N GLY A 53 18.67 -41.50 -19.56
CA GLY A 53 17.93 -40.25 -19.46
C GLY A 53 16.46 -40.49 -19.17
N SER A 54 15.96 -39.81 -18.14
CA SER A 54 14.53 -39.52 -18.03
C SER A 54 14.36 -38.11 -18.57
N ALA A 55 13.67 -38.01 -19.71
CA ALA A 55 13.28 -36.75 -20.28
C ALA A 55 12.44 -35.99 -19.24
N ALA A 56 13.00 -34.90 -18.71
CA ALA A 56 12.21 -33.90 -18.00
C ALA A 56 11.24 -33.31 -19.02
N THR A 57 10.00 -33.79 -19.01
CA THR A 57 8.88 -33.15 -19.68
C THR A 57 8.80 -31.73 -19.15
N GLY A 58 9.25 -30.77 -19.95
CA GLY A 58 9.06 -29.36 -19.71
C GLY A 58 7.57 -29.08 -19.63
N ARG A 59 7.05 -28.98 -18.40
CA ARG A 59 5.77 -28.33 -18.18
C ARG A 59 5.98 -26.87 -18.52
N ASN A 60 5.52 -26.47 -19.71
CA ASN A 60 5.31 -25.07 -20.03
C ASN A 60 4.41 -24.50 -18.93
N ALA A 61 5.01 -23.76 -18.00
CA ALA A 61 4.29 -23.01 -17.00
C ALA A 61 3.54 -21.91 -17.77
N SER A 62 2.30 -22.22 -18.15
CA SER A 62 1.27 -21.22 -18.42
C SER A 62 1.26 -20.29 -17.22
N THR A 63 1.96 -19.16 -17.32
CA THR A 63 1.88 -18.09 -16.33
C THR A 63 0.42 -17.67 -16.35
N SER A 64 -0.32 -18.03 -15.29
CA SER A 64 -1.75 -17.74 -15.24
C SER A 64 -1.91 -16.23 -15.45
N THR A 65 -2.87 -15.81 -16.28
CA THR A 65 -3.14 -14.39 -16.50
C THR A 65 -3.55 -13.63 -15.23
N SER A 66 -3.74 -14.32 -14.08
CA SER A 66 -3.92 -13.69 -12.78
C SER A 66 -2.60 -13.29 -12.12
N SER A 67 -1.46 -13.92 -12.47
CA SER A 67 -0.15 -13.62 -11.88
C SER A 67 0.36 -12.22 -12.21
N ARG A 68 -0.12 -11.66 -13.32
CA ARG A 68 0.28 -10.33 -13.82
C ARG A 68 -0.72 -9.22 -13.55
N ARG A 69 -1.83 -9.52 -12.86
CA ARG A 69 -2.85 -8.52 -12.52
C ARG A 69 -2.78 -8.14 -11.05
N LEU A 70 -2.91 -6.86 -10.77
CA LEU A 70 -2.96 -6.34 -9.41
C LEU A 70 -4.23 -5.53 -9.21
N LYS A 71 -5.11 -5.97 -8.32
CA LYS A 71 -6.34 -5.26 -7.96
C LYS A 71 -6.09 -4.36 -6.76
N ILE A 72 -6.23 -3.06 -6.97
CA ILE A 72 -6.00 -2.01 -5.98
C ILE A 72 -7.34 -1.33 -5.68
N GLY A 73 -7.58 -0.93 -4.44
CA GLY A 73 -8.74 -0.12 -4.09
C GLY A 73 -8.54 0.82 -2.93
N ALA A 74 -9.51 1.70 -2.73
CA ALA A 74 -9.64 2.53 -1.53
C ALA A 74 -11.08 2.47 -1.02
N PHE A 75 -11.23 2.46 0.30
CA PHE A 75 -12.53 2.36 0.95
C PHE A 75 -12.59 3.22 2.20
N ASN A 76 -13.36 4.31 2.14
CA ASN A 76 -13.82 4.98 3.34
C ASN A 76 -14.86 4.09 4.05
N ILE A 77 -14.49 3.53 5.20
CA ILE A 77 -15.40 2.79 6.06
C ILE A 77 -15.86 3.73 7.15
N LYS A 78 -17.03 4.34 6.95
CA LYS A 78 -17.59 5.36 7.85
C LYS A 78 -17.40 5.01 9.32
N THR A 79 -16.70 5.85 10.06
CA THR A 79 -16.49 5.71 11.51
C THR A 79 -15.96 4.33 11.92
N PHE A 80 -14.97 3.79 11.19
CA PHE A 80 -14.43 2.46 11.47
C PHE A 80 -13.80 2.39 12.86
N GLY A 81 -14.35 1.52 13.70
CA GLY A 81 -13.91 1.36 15.09
C GLY A 81 -14.72 0.31 15.83
N ARG A 82 -14.62 0.30 17.17
CA ARG A 82 -15.14 -0.80 18.00
C ARG A 82 -16.64 -1.01 17.82
N SER A 83 -17.41 0.09 17.72
CA SER A 83 -18.85 0.04 17.48
C SER A 83 -19.19 -0.54 16.11
N LYS A 84 -18.37 -0.30 15.08
CA LYS A 84 -18.54 -0.93 13.76
C LYS A 84 -18.20 -2.42 13.82
N MET A 85 -17.11 -2.76 14.52
CA MET A 85 -16.65 -4.13 14.67
C MET A 85 -17.52 -5.03 15.58
N SER A 86 -18.43 -4.44 16.36
CA SER A 86 -19.41 -5.17 17.17
C SER A 86 -20.78 -5.32 16.50
N LYS A 87 -21.04 -4.64 15.37
CA LYS A 87 -22.33 -4.74 14.68
C LYS A 87 -22.50 -6.12 14.02
N PRO A 88 -23.62 -6.82 14.26
CA PRO A 88 -23.85 -8.15 13.68
C PRO A 88 -23.71 -8.17 12.15
N GLY A 89 -22.85 -9.07 11.64
CA GLY A 89 -22.60 -9.29 10.22
C GLY A 89 -21.75 -8.22 9.51
N VAL A 90 -21.59 -7.03 10.09
CA VAL A 90 -20.78 -5.94 9.48
C VAL A 90 -19.30 -6.32 9.35
N PRO A 91 -18.62 -6.86 10.37
CA PRO A 91 -17.23 -7.33 10.24
C PRO A 91 -17.03 -8.36 9.12
N GLN A 92 -17.97 -9.29 8.96
CA GLN A 92 -17.92 -10.32 7.92
C GLN A 92 -18.06 -9.71 6.52
N ARG A 93 -18.93 -8.71 6.34
CA ARG A 93 -19.06 -7.97 5.07
C ARG A 93 -17.80 -7.18 4.75
N ILE A 94 -17.24 -6.46 5.72
CA ILE A 94 -15.98 -5.72 5.56
C ILE A 94 -14.84 -6.67 5.16
N LYS A 95 -14.73 -7.84 5.82
CA LYS A 95 -13.80 -8.91 5.42
C LYS A 95 -14.00 -9.30 3.95
N GLN A 96 -15.23 -9.63 3.54
CA GLN A 96 -15.54 -10.04 2.18
C GLN A 96 -15.20 -8.94 1.14
N ILE A 97 -15.35 -7.66 1.50
CA ILE A 97 -14.94 -6.54 0.66
C ILE A 97 -13.42 -6.50 0.55
N ILE A 98 -12.69 -6.47 1.67
CA ILE A 98 -11.23 -6.33 1.69
C ILE A 98 -10.51 -7.47 0.98
N GLU A 99 -11.01 -8.71 1.13
CA GLU A 99 -10.39 -9.90 0.52
C GLU A 99 -10.47 -9.94 -1.02
N ARG A 100 -11.17 -8.99 -1.65
CA ARG A 100 -11.19 -8.82 -3.11
C ARG A 100 -9.91 -8.22 -3.66
N TYR A 101 -9.11 -7.54 -2.84
CA TYR A 101 -8.04 -6.65 -3.30
C TYR A 101 -6.66 -7.21 -2.99
N ASP A 102 -5.72 -7.07 -3.91
CA ASP A 102 -4.32 -7.37 -3.60
C ASP A 102 -3.72 -6.30 -2.67
N VAL A 103 -4.14 -5.03 -2.83
CA VAL A 103 -3.84 -3.91 -1.91
C VAL A 103 -5.08 -3.03 -1.78
N ILE A 104 -5.48 -2.68 -0.56
CA ILE A 104 -6.59 -1.76 -0.32
C ILE A 104 -6.27 -0.75 0.78
N LEU A 105 -6.56 0.52 0.52
CA LEU A 105 -6.60 1.58 1.53
C LEU A 105 -7.93 1.54 2.29
N VAL A 106 -7.89 1.56 3.61
CA VAL A 106 -9.03 1.78 4.50
C VAL A 106 -8.86 3.12 5.21
N GLN A 107 -9.92 3.92 5.23
CA GLN A 107 -9.95 5.27 5.81
C GLN A 107 -10.98 5.37 6.94
N GLU A 108 -11.04 6.52 7.63
CA GLU A 108 -11.91 6.77 8.78
C GLU A 108 -11.71 5.80 9.97
N ILE A 109 -10.48 5.38 10.22
CA ILE A 109 -10.16 4.53 11.38
C ILE A 109 -10.09 5.39 12.65
N LEU A 110 -11.12 5.29 13.51
CA LEU A 110 -11.26 6.12 14.70
C LEU A 110 -10.74 5.47 15.99
N ASP A 111 -10.62 4.15 16.03
CA ASP A 111 -10.31 3.40 17.24
C ASP A 111 -8.88 3.64 17.76
N ARG A 112 -8.77 4.43 18.83
CA ARG A 112 -7.49 4.78 19.50
C ARG A 112 -6.72 3.58 20.04
N SER A 113 -7.40 2.47 20.34
CA SER A 113 -6.74 1.27 20.85
C SER A 113 -6.06 0.44 19.76
N GLY A 114 -6.40 0.70 18.49
CA GLY A 114 -6.02 -0.11 17.33
C GLY A 114 -6.67 -1.50 17.30
N GLU A 115 -7.58 -1.82 18.24
CA GLU A 115 -8.12 -3.17 18.38
C GLU A 115 -9.05 -3.52 17.23
N SER A 116 -9.80 -2.56 16.70
CA SER A 116 -10.72 -2.76 15.58
C SER A 116 -9.99 -3.21 14.31
N VAL A 117 -8.83 -2.60 14.02
CA VAL A 117 -7.97 -2.97 12.88
C VAL A 117 -7.35 -4.35 13.11
N ARG A 118 -6.84 -4.64 14.31
CA ARG A 118 -6.28 -5.96 14.64
C ARG A 118 -7.33 -7.06 14.62
N GLN A 119 -8.53 -6.79 15.10
CA GLN A 119 -9.66 -7.72 15.03
C GLN A 119 -10.01 -8.01 13.59
N LEU A 120 -10.12 -6.99 12.74
CA LEU A 120 -10.37 -7.17 11.32
C LEU A 120 -9.27 -7.99 10.65
N HIS A 121 -7.99 -7.66 10.89
CA HIS A 121 -6.85 -8.41 10.36
C HIS A 121 -6.89 -9.89 10.73
N ARG A 122 -7.17 -10.24 12.00
CA ARG A 122 -7.32 -11.64 12.43
C ARG A 122 -8.47 -12.38 11.73
N MET A 123 -9.46 -11.66 11.22
CA MET A 123 -10.55 -12.25 10.43
C MET A 123 -10.16 -12.51 8.99
N LEU A 124 -9.24 -11.74 8.40
CA LEU A 124 -8.83 -11.88 7.00
C LEU A 124 -8.05 -13.20 6.77
N SER A 125 -7.92 -13.59 5.50
CA SER A 125 -6.98 -14.63 5.08
C SER A 125 -5.58 -14.39 5.66
N ARG A 126 -4.89 -15.48 6.03
CA ARG A 126 -3.52 -15.46 6.60
C ARG A 126 -2.47 -14.85 5.67
N THR A 127 -2.83 -14.59 4.41
CA THR A 127 -1.99 -13.90 3.44
C THR A 127 -2.01 -12.38 3.58
N TYR A 128 -2.97 -11.81 4.31
CA TYR A 128 -3.03 -10.36 4.51
C TYR A 128 -2.12 -9.91 5.64
N GLU A 129 -1.41 -8.83 5.38
CA GLU A 129 -0.79 -7.97 6.39
C GLU A 129 -1.32 -6.55 6.24
N PHE A 130 -1.02 -5.70 7.22
CA PHE A 130 -1.37 -4.29 7.14
C PHE A 130 -0.27 -3.37 7.66
N VAL A 131 -0.28 -2.14 7.19
CA VAL A 131 0.47 -1.02 7.74
C VAL A 131 -0.49 0.13 8.01
N ILE A 132 -0.35 0.78 9.16
CA ILE A 132 -1.27 1.80 9.65
C ILE A 132 -0.52 3.12 9.89
N SER A 133 -1.16 4.24 9.55
CA SER A 133 -0.61 5.58 9.75
C SER A 133 -0.63 6.02 11.21
N ASP A 134 -0.04 7.19 11.47
CA ASP A 134 -0.27 7.95 12.69
C ASP A 134 -1.75 8.37 12.83
N ARG A 135 -2.10 8.90 14.01
CA ARG A 135 -3.44 9.47 14.29
C ARG A 135 -3.50 10.93 13.89
N LEU A 136 -4.19 11.21 12.79
CA LEU A 136 -4.20 12.49 12.08
C LEU A 136 -5.50 13.26 12.31
N GLY A 137 -5.45 14.59 12.26
CA GLY A 137 -6.57 15.49 12.60
C GLY A 137 -6.12 16.62 13.53
N ARG A 138 -6.48 17.87 13.22
CA ARG A 138 -6.12 19.06 14.02
C ARG A 138 -6.85 19.08 15.38
N GLY A 139 -8.03 18.46 15.42
CA GLY A 139 -8.90 18.44 16.60
C GLY A 139 -8.80 17.19 17.48
N ARG A 140 -9.85 17.01 18.29
CA ARG A 140 -10.05 15.78 19.09
C ARG A 140 -10.47 14.58 18.25
N TYR A 141 -11.17 14.85 17.16
CA TYR A 141 -11.52 13.85 16.17
C TYR A 141 -10.27 13.56 15.34
N LYS A 142 -9.77 12.33 15.46
CA LYS A 142 -8.58 11.87 14.76
C LYS A 142 -8.86 10.55 14.07
N GLU A 143 -8.36 10.43 12.86
CA GLU A 143 -8.48 9.25 12.00
C GLU A 143 -7.11 8.62 11.74
N GLN A 144 -7.12 7.43 11.17
CA GLN A 144 -5.93 6.78 10.62
C GLN A 144 -6.26 6.20 9.24
N TYR A 145 -5.22 6.03 8.44
CA TYR A 145 -5.21 5.23 7.23
C TYR A 145 -4.64 3.85 7.53
N ALA A 146 -5.16 2.80 6.91
CA ALA A 146 -4.49 1.50 6.88
C ALA A 146 -4.45 0.94 5.46
N PHE A 147 -3.28 0.51 5.02
CA PHE A 147 -3.16 -0.31 3.83
C PHE A 147 -3.15 -1.78 4.22
N PHE A 148 -4.14 -2.54 3.77
CA PHE A 148 -4.14 -4.00 3.83
C PHE A 148 -3.63 -4.56 2.51
N TYR A 149 -2.75 -5.55 2.56
CA TYR A 149 -2.12 -6.09 1.36
C TYR A 149 -1.85 -7.59 1.47
N ARG A 150 -1.91 -8.27 0.32
CA ARG A 150 -1.63 -9.70 0.20
C ARG A 150 -0.13 -9.95 0.05
N THR A 151 0.47 -10.55 1.07
CA THR A 151 1.89 -10.92 1.10
C THR A 151 2.28 -11.97 0.06
N ASP A 152 1.33 -12.74 -0.47
CA ASP A 152 1.57 -13.67 -1.58
C ASP A 152 1.56 -12.99 -2.96
N ARG A 153 1.20 -11.70 -3.02
CA ARG A 153 0.98 -10.94 -4.26
C ARG A 153 1.92 -9.73 -4.36
N VAL A 154 2.13 -9.03 -3.26
CA VAL A 154 2.99 -7.84 -3.18
C VAL A 154 3.94 -7.93 -1.98
N SER A 155 5.06 -7.24 -2.10
CA SER A 155 5.96 -6.93 -1.00
C SER A 155 5.80 -5.46 -0.62
N LEU A 156 5.57 -5.17 0.66
CA LEU A 156 5.70 -3.81 1.20
C LEU A 156 7.18 -3.51 1.34
N LEU A 157 7.67 -2.49 0.62
CA LEU A 157 9.08 -2.11 0.62
C LEU A 157 9.37 -0.98 1.61
N ASN A 158 8.46 -0.02 1.71
CA ASN A 158 8.58 1.12 2.62
C ASN A 158 7.20 1.78 2.86
N PHE A 159 7.11 2.67 3.83
CA PHE A 159 5.97 3.57 4.04
C PHE A 159 6.45 4.95 4.47
N HIS A 160 5.61 5.96 4.28
CA HIS A 160 5.93 7.36 4.59
C HIS A 160 4.68 8.15 4.97
N GLN A 161 4.73 8.82 6.11
CA GLN A 161 3.72 9.80 6.50
C GLN A 161 4.20 11.17 6.01
N SER A 162 3.41 11.80 5.12
CA SER A 162 3.82 13.07 4.50
C SER A 162 4.03 14.15 5.55
N THR A 163 5.05 14.98 5.35
CA THR A 163 5.30 16.14 6.21
C THR A 163 4.34 17.27 5.87
N ASP A 164 3.78 17.93 6.88
CA ASP A 164 2.87 19.06 6.68
C ASP A 164 3.33 20.31 7.44
N ARG A 165 4.37 20.95 6.93
CA ARG A 165 4.96 22.13 7.58
C ARG A 165 4.08 23.38 7.49
N GLU A 166 3.20 23.44 6.49
CA GLU A 166 2.31 24.58 6.27
C GLU A 166 0.93 24.36 6.92
N ASP A 167 0.72 23.25 7.64
CA ASP A 167 -0.59 22.83 8.15
C ASP A 167 -1.66 22.88 7.05
N ALA A 168 -1.33 22.33 5.88
CA ALA A 168 -2.16 22.33 4.69
C ALA A 168 -3.28 21.27 4.76
N PHE A 169 -3.10 20.17 5.50
CA PHE A 169 -3.99 19.02 5.52
C PHE A 169 -4.63 18.83 6.90
N GLU A 170 -5.92 18.53 6.95
CA GLU A 170 -6.54 18.01 8.18
C GLU A 170 -5.98 16.64 8.55
N ARG A 171 -5.70 15.82 7.52
CA ARG A 171 -5.12 14.49 7.66
C ARG A 171 -4.03 14.31 6.61
N GLU A 172 -2.79 14.42 7.05
CA GLU A 172 -1.59 14.34 6.22
C GLU A 172 -1.57 13.03 5.41
N PRO A 173 -1.26 13.03 4.10
CA PRO A 173 -1.30 11.81 3.29
C PRO A 173 -0.35 10.72 3.77
N PHE A 174 -0.82 9.47 3.78
CA PHE A 174 -0.03 8.30 4.16
C PHE A 174 0.29 7.45 2.94
N SER A 175 1.57 7.19 2.68
CA SER A 175 2.04 6.56 1.45
C SER A 175 2.74 5.23 1.72
N VAL A 176 2.55 4.26 0.83
CA VAL A 176 3.25 2.97 0.84
C VAL A 176 3.93 2.69 -0.48
N LEU A 177 5.14 2.15 -0.42
CA LEU A 177 5.87 1.65 -1.57
C LEU A 177 5.69 0.13 -1.65
N VAL A 178 5.09 -0.37 -2.72
CA VAL A 178 4.87 -1.80 -2.93
C VAL A 178 5.50 -2.29 -4.22
N ALA A 179 5.96 -3.53 -4.22
CA ALA A 179 6.43 -4.23 -5.41
C ALA A 179 5.63 -5.52 -5.63
N PRO A 180 5.01 -5.73 -6.80
CA PRO A 180 4.36 -6.99 -7.10
C PRO A 180 5.37 -8.15 -7.20
N LYS A 181 5.14 -9.26 -6.49
CA LYS A 181 6.14 -10.34 -6.35
C LYS A 181 6.45 -11.09 -7.66
N GLN A 182 5.53 -11.07 -8.61
CA GLN A 182 5.64 -11.81 -9.88
C GLN A 182 6.06 -10.91 -11.05
N ILE A 183 6.35 -9.64 -10.78
CA ILE A 183 6.66 -8.63 -11.79
C ILE A 183 7.92 -7.90 -11.34
N ASN A 184 9.05 -8.24 -11.97
CA ASN A 184 10.33 -7.62 -11.66
C ASN A 184 10.33 -6.14 -12.06
N ASN A 185 11.11 -5.33 -11.34
CA ASN A 185 11.38 -3.93 -11.66
C ASN A 185 10.14 -3.01 -11.70
N VAL A 186 9.06 -3.38 -11.02
CA VAL A 186 7.89 -2.51 -10.82
C VAL A 186 7.81 -2.12 -9.34
N LYS A 187 7.74 -0.81 -9.10
CA LYS A 187 7.49 -0.22 -7.79
C LYS A 187 6.35 0.78 -7.93
N LEU A 188 5.33 0.63 -7.09
CA LEU A 188 4.15 1.48 -7.08
C LEU A 188 4.12 2.24 -5.75
N ALA A 189 3.96 3.55 -5.83
CA ALA A 189 3.76 4.40 -4.65
C ALA A 189 2.26 4.70 -4.52
N LEU A 190 1.61 4.05 -3.55
CA LEU A 190 0.19 4.30 -3.25
C LEU A 190 0.12 5.38 -2.17
N ILE A 191 -0.62 6.45 -2.45
CA ILE A 191 -0.72 7.65 -1.61
C ILE A 191 -2.16 7.77 -1.13
N GLY A 192 -2.40 7.35 0.11
CA GLY A 192 -3.72 7.41 0.73
C GLY A 192 -4.06 8.81 1.21
N PHE A 193 -5.25 9.29 0.82
CA PHE A 193 -5.67 10.64 1.13
C PHE A 193 -7.18 10.73 1.36
N HIS A 194 -7.57 11.32 2.50
CA HIS A 194 -8.95 11.64 2.86
C HIS A 194 -9.06 13.14 3.07
N ALA A 195 -9.64 13.84 2.10
CA ALA A 195 -9.73 15.30 2.13
C ALA A 195 -10.80 15.77 3.13
N LYS A 196 -10.55 16.88 3.83
CA LYS A 196 -11.60 17.52 4.64
C LYS A 196 -12.63 18.18 3.71
N PRO A 197 -13.94 17.86 3.81
CA PRO A 197 -14.94 18.34 2.84
C PRO A 197 -14.92 19.86 2.60
N THR A 198 -14.81 20.66 3.67
CA THR A 198 -14.83 22.13 3.57
C THR A 198 -13.54 22.74 3.01
N ASP A 199 -12.45 21.98 3.00
CA ASP A 199 -11.14 22.42 2.50
C ASP A 199 -10.66 21.57 1.31
N ALA A 200 -11.53 20.71 0.75
CA ALA A 200 -11.17 19.71 -0.26
C ALA A 200 -10.44 20.32 -1.46
N VAL A 201 -10.88 21.47 -1.98
CA VAL A 201 -10.19 22.18 -3.08
C VAL A 201 -8.75 22.55 -2.71
N LYS A 202 -8.53 23.06 -1.50
CA LYS A 202 -7.20 23.49 -1.05
C LYS A 202 -6.30 22.29 -0.83
N GLU A 203 -6.80 21.25 -0.15
CA GLU A 203 -6.00 20.08 0.17
C GLU A 203 -5.66 19.27 -1.09
N ILE A 204 -6.61 19.07 -2.01
CA ILE A 204 -6.35 18.41 -3.30
C ILE A 204 -5.27 19.16 -4.09
N GLY A 205 -5.32 20.51 -4.10
CA GLY A 205 -4.33 21.35 -4.77
C GLY A 205 -2.89 21.16 -4.28
N ARG A 206 -2.68 20.56 -3.10
CA ARG A 206 -1.36 20.27 -2.53
C ARG A 206 -0.85 18.86 -2.80
N LEU A 207 -1.64 17.99 -3.44
CA LEU A 207 -1.24 16.61 -3.71
C LEU A 207 -0.08 16.51 -4.70
N ALA A 208 0.15 17.51 -5.55
CA ALA A 208 1.32 17.53 -6.43
C ALA A 208 2.63 17.63 -5.62
N ASP A 209 2.62 18.43 -4.56
CA ASP A 209 3.77 18.60 -3.65
C ASP A 209 4.04 17.28 -2.91
N VAL A 210 2.97 16.60 -2.47
CA VAL A 210 3.01 15.27 -1.84
C VAL A 210 3.60 14.22 -2.77
N ILE A 211 3.17 14.17 -4.04
CA ILE A 211 3.77 13.27 -5.04
C ILE A 211 5.26 13.57 -5.22
N GLY A 212 5.64 14.84 -5.24
CA GLY A 212 7.05 15.25 -5.26
C GLY A 212 7.83 14.77 -4.03
N GLU A 213 7.24 14.85 -2.84
CA GLU A 213 7.81 14.32 -1.60
C GLU A 213 7.97 12.81 -1.64
N VAL A 214 6.93 12.08 -2.05
CA VAL A 214 6.94 10.63 -2.19
C VAL A 214 8.03 10.17 -3.17
N ARG A 215 8.23 10.86 -4.29
CA ARG A 215 9.35 10.58 -5.21
C ARG A 215 10.72 10.84 -4.58
N ARG A 216 10.87 11.83 -3.71
CA ARG A 216 12.13 12.03 -2.96
C ARG A 216 12.37 10.90 -1.94
N GLN A 217 11.32 10.41 -1.29
CA GLN A 217 11.42 9.37 -0.26
C GLN A 217 11.58 7.96 -0.83
N PHE A 218 10.87 7.63 -1.90
CA PHE A 218 10.79 6.27 -2.44
C PHE A 218 11.62 6.05 -3.71
N GLY A 219 12.10 7.13 -4.35
CA GLY A 219 12.82 7.10 -5.63
C GLY A 219 12.09 7.89 -6.72
N ALA A 220 12.82 8.59 -7.57
CA ALA A 220 12.24 9.49 -8.58
C ALA A 220 11.46 8.75 -9.68
N ASP A 221 11.75 7.47 -9.87
CA ASP A 221 11.18 6.56 -10.87
C ASP A 221 9.89 5.85 -10.41
N VAL A 222 9.46 6.04 -9.16
CA VAL A 222 8.24 5.40 -8.67
C VAL A 222 7.00 6.00 -9.34
N GLU A 223 6.07 5.11 -9.70
CA GLU A 223 4.81 5.49 -10.30
C GLU A 223 3.77 5.80 -9.21
N PRO A 224 3.22 7.03 -9.15
CA PRO A 224 2.27 7.41 -8.12
C PRO A 224 0.85 6.94 -8.43
N ILE A 225 0.16 6.49 -7.39
CA ILE A 225 -1.27 6.18 -7.38
C ILE A 225 -1.86 6.89 -6.15
N VAL A 226 -2.55 8.01 -6.35
CA VAL A 226 -3.32 8.67 -5.29
C VAL A 226 -4.70 8.03 -5.22
N LEU A 227 -5.17 7.67 -4.03
CA LEU A 227 -6.45 7.02 -3.85
C LEU A 227 -7.10 7.33 -2.49
N GLY A 228 -8.43 7.41 -2.47
CA GLY A 228 -9.23 7.64 -1.27
C GLY A 228 -10.45 8.53 -1.50
N ASP A 229 -11.13 8.87 -0.41
CA ASP A 229 -12.20 9.86 -0.36
C ASP A 229 -11.62 11.29 -0.46
N LEU A 230 -11.61 11.83 -1.67
CA LEU A 230 -11.11 13.17 -1.92
C LEU A 230 -12.19 14.24 -1.71
N ASN A 231 -13.44 13.88 -1.43
CA ASN A 231 -14.57 14.80 -1.51
C ASN A 231 -14.60 15.58 -2.85
N ALA A 232 -14.15 14.97 -3.95
CA ALA A 232 -13.86 15.61 -5.23
C ALA A 232 -15.08 15.76 -6.16
N ASP A 233 -16.23 16.12 -5.60
CA ASP A 233 -17.44 16.39 -6.39
C ASP A 233 -18.48 17.22 -5.62
N CYS A 234 -19.65 17.43 -6.23
CA CYS A 234 -20.84 18.03 -5.64
C CYS A 234 -20.51 19.40 -5.01
N ASP A 235 -20.99 19.64 -3.79
CA ASP A 235 -20.86 20.93 -3.13
C ASP A 235 -19.47 21.19 -2.53
N TYR A 236 -18.57 20.19 -2.54
CA TYR A 236 -17.25 20.31 -1.94
C TYR A 236 -16.23 20.76 -2.98
N ALA A 237 -15.88 19.87 -3.91
CA ALA A 237 -14.85 20.10 -4.90
C ALA A 237 -15.21 19.55 -6.27
N ASP A 238 -16.34 20.00 -6.83
CA ASP A 238 -16.69 19.78 -8.25
C ASP A 238 -15.45 20.00 -9.13
N ARG A 239 -15.01 18.92 -9.80
CA ARG A 239 -13.76 18.94 -10.54
C ARG A 239 -13.81 19.88 -11.74
N ARG A 240 -14.96 19.97 -12.42
CA ARG A 240 -15.14 20.76 -13.65
C ARG A 240 -15.20 22.26 -13.36
N ARG A 241 -15.71 22.65 -12.20
CA ARG A 241 -15.91 24.05 -11.83
C ARG A 241 -14.91 24.58 -10.81
N ARG A 242 -14.60 23.80 -9.77
CA ARG A 242 -13.83 24.27 -8.59
C ARG A 242 -12.38 23.83 -8.59
N LEU A 243 -12.04 22.65 -9.10
CA LEU A 243 -10.65 22.18 -9.16
C LEU A 243 -9.90 22.66 -10.41
N ARG A 244 -10.59 22.89 -11.54
CA ARG A 244 -9.93 23.31 -12.80
C ARG A 244 -9.10 24.60 -12.70
N ALA A 245 -9.46 25.52 -11.82
CA ALA A 245 -8.72 26.76 -11.61
C ALA A 245 -7.70 26.60 -10.48
N GLY A 246 -6.53 26.02 -10.78
CA GLY A 246 -5.36 26.04 -9.88
C GLY A 246 -4.87 24.69 -9.34
N ASP A 247 -5.59 23.58 -9.58
CA ASP A 247 -5.08 22.25 -9.20
C ASP A 247 -4.20 21.64 -10.30
N ALA A 248 -2.96 21.33 -9.94
CA ALA A 248 -2.01 20.67 -10.81
C ALA A 248 -2.44 19.24 -11.18
N LEU A 249 -3.15 18.51 -10.30
CA LEU A 249 -3.63 17.16 -10.61
C LEU A 249 -4.76 17.17 -11.66
N THR A 250 -5.49 18.28 -11.78
CA THR A 250 -6.57 18.43 -12.75
C THR A 250 -6.07 19.00 -14.09
N THR A 251 -5.09 19.89 -14.06
CA THR A 251 -4.61 20.61 -15.26
C THR A 251 -3.41 19.95 -15.94
N ASN A 252 -2.60 19.18 -15.22
CA ASN A 252 -1.42 18.52 -15.75
C ASN A 252 -1.77 17.14 -16.32
N THR A 253 -1.50 16.94 -17.62
CA THR A 253 -1.74 15.67 -18.32
C THR A 253 -0.86 14.52 -17.82
N SER A 254 0.12 14.78 -16.96
CA SER A 254 0.92 13.77 -16.29
C SER A 254 0.14 12.96 -15.26
N TYR A 255 -1.06 13.40 -14.88
CA TYR A 255 -1.95 12.72 -13.94
C TYR A 255 -3.29 12.41 -14.60
N VAL A 256 -3.79 11.19 -14.38
CA VAL A 256 -5.03 10.72 -14.98
C VAL A 256 -5.99 10.26 -13.88
N TRP A 257 -7.16 10.90 -13.84
CA TRP A 257 -8.26 10.54 -12.96
C TRP A 257 -9.01 9.36 -13.57
N LEU A 258 -8.96 8.21 -12.90
CA LEU A 258 -9.53 6.96 -13.41
C LEU A 258 -11.01 6.81 -13.07
N ILE A 259 -11.44 7.34 -11.93
CA ILE A 259 -12.86 7.40 -11.54
C ILE A 259 -13.46 8.68 -12.13
N GLY A 260 -14.44 8.51 -13.02
CA GLY A 260 -15.12 9.60 -13.72
C GLY A 260 -15.93 10.51 -12.79
N ASP A 261 -16.22 11.73 -13.24
CA ASP A 261 -17.06 12.68 -12.49
C ASP A 261 -18.54 12.27 -12.46
N ASP A 262 -18.92 11.32 -13.32
CA ASP A 262 -20.27 10.76 -13.45
C ASP A 262 -20.45 9.46 -12.65
N VAL A 263 -19.43 9.04 -11.90
CA VAL A 263 -19.47 7.81 -11.10
C VAL A 263 -19.89 8.14 -9.68
N ASP A 264 -21.05 7.65 -9.25
CA ASP A 264 -21.49 7.76 -7.87
C ASP A 264 -20.70 6.81 -6.95
N THR A 265 -19.96 7.38 -6.00
CA THR A 265 -19.17 6.63 -5.02
C THR A 265 -19.85 6.57 -3.64
N THR A 266 -21.10 7.02 -3.52
CA THR A 266 -21.84 7.06 -2.27
C THR A 266 -22.91 5.97 -2.21
N THR A 267 -23.20 5.43 -1.02
CA THR A 267 -24.24 4.39 -0.86
C THR A 267 -25.61 4.95 -0.47
N ARG A 268 -25.72 6.27 -0.30
CA ARG A 268 -26.98 6.91 0.09
C ARG A 268 -27.76 7.28 -1.16
N ASP A 269 -29.00 6.84 -1.24
CA ASP A 269 -29.93 7.21 -2.34
C ASP A 269 -30.12 8.72 -2.52
N SER A 270 -29.83 9.52 -1.48
CA SER A 270 -30.01 10.98 -1.50
C SER A 270 -28.83 11.73 -2.13
N THR A 271 -27.75 11.04 -2.48
CA THR A 271 -26.54 11.63 -3.06
C THR A 271 -26.18 10.90 -4.34
N SER A 272 -25.52 11.62 -5.24
CA SER A 272 -24.87 11.03 -6.41
C SER A 272 -23.61 11.84 -6.69
N CYS A 273 -22.49 11.40 -6.09
CA CYS A 273 -21.26 12.19 -6.02
C CYS A 273 -20.03 11.31 -6.22
N ALA A 274 -19.09 11.78 -7.04
CA ALA A 274 -17.79 11.16 -7.27
C ALA A 274 -16.75 11.61 -6.22
N TYR A 275 -17.02 11.35 -4.93
CA TYR A 275 -16.12 11.77 -3.85
C TYR A 275 -14.81 10.98 -3.83
N ASP A 276 -14.91 9.66 -3.99
CA ASP A 276 -13.78 8.74 -3.93
C ASP A 276 -13.10 8.64 -5.30
N ARG A 277 -11.77 8.72 -5.32
CA ARG A 277 -11.02 8.82 -6.57
C ARG A 277 -9.80 7.91 -6.57
N ILE A 278 -9.39 7.56 -7.79
CA ILE A 278 -8.09 6.96 -8.09
C ILE A 278 -7.45 7.80 -9.17
N ILE A 279 -6.27 8.34 -8.89
CA ILE A 279 -5.49 9.19 -9.81
C ILE A 279 -4.12 8.54 -9.98
N VAL A 280 -3.72 8.30 -11.23
CA VAL A 280 -2.46 7.64 -11.54
C VAL A 280 -1.53 8.56 -12.31
N GLY A 281 -0.22 8.34 -12.16
CA GLY A 281 0.76 8.86 -13.11
C GLY A 281 0.49 8.35 -14.53
N SER A 282 0.69 9.20 -15.53
CA SER A 282 0.46 8.88 -16.95
C SER A 282 1.23 7.64 -17.43
N GLY A 283 2.39 7.34 -16.83
CA GLY A 283 3.17 6.12 -17.10
C GLY A 283 2.43 4.82 -16.80
N LEU A 284 1.45 4.84 -15.89
CA LEU A 284 0.62 3.68 -15.56
C LEU A 284 -0.60 3.51 -16.46
N THR A 285 -0.96 4.50 -17.29
CA THR A 285 -2.22 4.46 -18.07
C THR A 285 -2.31 3.24 -18.99
N GLY A 286 -1.21 2.88 -19.66
CA GLY A 286 -1.14 1.68 -20.50
C GLY A 286 -1.19 0.36 -19.72
N ARG A 287 -1.04 0.41 -18.39
CA ARG A 287 -1.14 -0.74 -17.47
C ARG A 287 -2.53 -0.88 -16.87
N VAL A 288 -3.40 0.12 -16.98
CA VAL A 288 -4.78 0.05 -16.47
C VAL A 288 -5.59 -0.88 -17.36
N VAL A 289 -6.15 -1.94 -16.78
CA VAL A 289 -7.08 -2.81 -17.50
C VAL A 289 -8.33 -1.99 -17.86
N ARG A 290 -8.66 -1.92 -19.15
CA ARG A 290 -9.78 -1.13 -19.65
C ARG A 290 -11.08 -1.51 -18.93
N GLY A 291 -11.80 -0.51 -18.41
CA GLY A 291 -13.06 -0.67 -17.69
C GLY A 291 -12.93 -1.25 -16.28
N SER A 292 -11.71 -1.45 -15.76
CA SER A 292 -11.50 -1.97 -14.40
C SER A 292 -11.54 -0.90 -13.32
N ALA A 293 -11.44 0.38 -13.70
CA ALA A 293 -11.61 1.50 -12.78
C ALA A 293 -13.09 1.75 -12.55
N SER A 294 -13.60 1.40 -11.37
CA SER A 294 -15.03 1.48 -11.06
C SER A 294 -15.28 1.53 -9.54
N VAL A 295 -16.54 1.57 -9.14
CA VAL A 295 -16.97 1.30 -7.77
C VAL A 295 -17.26 -0.18 -7.58
N PHE A 296 -17.07 -0.69 -6.36
CA PHE A 296 -17.65 -1.96 -5.94
C PHE A 296 -18.93 -1.72 -5.14
N ASP A 297 -20.07 -1.86 -5.80
CA ASP A 297 -21.38 -1.79 -5.13
C ASP A 297 -21.62 -3.03 -4.27
N PHE A 298 -21.12 -3.01 -3.04
CA PHE A 298 -21.31 -4.12 -2.10
C PHE A 298 -22.77 -4.27 -1.65
N CYS A 299 -23.60 -3.26 -1.82
CA CYS A 299 -25.00 -3.32 -1.42
C CYS A 299 -25.77 -4.26 -2.36
N ASP A 300 -25.59 -4.08 -3.66
CA ASP A 300 -26.17 -4.98 -4.66
C ASP A 300 -25.45 -6.33 -4.72
N ASN A 301 -24.11 -6.33 -4.75
CA ASN A 301 -23.33 -7.57 -4.89
C ASN A 301 -23.51 -8.54 -3.71
N MET A 302 -23.84 -8.03 -2.52
CA MET A 302 -24.12 -8.85 -1.33
C MET A 302 -25.61 -8.92 -0.98
N ARG A 303 -26.50 -8.36 -1.83
CA ARG A 303 -27.97 -8.34 -1.65
C ARG A 303 -28.40 -7.78 -0.29
N LEU A 304 -27.82 -6.65 0.08
CA LEU A 304 -28.06 -6.00 1.37
C LEU A 304 -29.34 -5.16 1.34
N SER A 305 -30.04 -5.11 2.46
CA SER A 305 -31.03 -4.05 2.66
C SER A 305 -30.35 -2.69 2.78
N LYS A 306 -31.08 -1.59 2.56
CA LYS A 306 -30.56 -0.21 2.74
C LYS A 306 -29.91 0.00 4.10
N GLN A 307 -30.52 -0.55 5.16
CA GLN A 307 -29.97 -0.47 6.51
C GLN A 307 -28.64 -1.24 6.63
N GLN A 308 -28.58 -2.46 6.10
CA GLN A 308 -27.35 -3.28 6.14
C GLN A 308 -26.22 -2.65 5.32
N CYS A 309 -26.55 -2.03 4.19
CA CYS A 309 -25.66 -1.25 3.35
C CYS A 309 -25.08 -0.06 4.12
N SER A 310 -25.94 0.78 4.70
CA SER A 310 -25.55 1.94 5.52
C SER A 310 -24.78 1.55 6.79
N ASP A 311 -25.04 0.38 7.36
CA ASP A 311 -24.30 -0.11 8.52
C ASP A 311 -22.83 -0.40 8.20
N VAL A 312 -22.54 -0.82 6.97
CA VAL A 312 -21.18 -1.04 6.47
C VAL A 312 -20.48 0.30 6.23
N SER A 313 -20.97 1.12 5.29
CA SER A 313 -20.44 2.45 5.01
C SER A 313 -21.42 3.30 4.19
N ASP A 314 -21.24 4.63 4.19
CA ASP A 314 -21.89 5.55 3.25
C ASP A 314 -21.10 5.81 1.97
N HIS A 315 -19.95 5.15 1.79
CA HIS A 315 -19.15 5.16 0.57
C HIS A 315 -19.04 3.75 -0.02
N TYR A 316 -18.92 3.65 -1.34
CA TYR A 316 -18.48 2.43 -2.02
C TYR A 316 -16.95 2.43 -2.13
N PRO A 317 -16.29 1.25 -2.05
CA PRO A 317 -14.90 1.14 -2.47
C PRO A 317 -14.76 1.54 -3.93
N VAL A 318 -13.75 2.35 -4.25
CA VAL A 318 -13.27 2.54 -5.62
C VAL A 318 -12.14 1.56 -5.90
N GLU A 319 -12.12 0.99 -7.09
CA GLU A 319 -11.21 -0.09 -7.47
C GLU A 319 -10.60 0.13 -8.84
N VAL A 320 -9.40 -0.42 -9.07
CA VAL A 320 -8.74 -0.50 -10.38
C VAL A 320 -7.93 -1.79 -10.47
N THR A 321 -7.83 -2.36 -11.67
CA THR A 321 -6.89 -3.46 -11.93
C THR A 321 -5.78 -3.00 -12.86
N LEU A 322 -4.53 -3.20 -12.43
CA LEU A 322 -3.34 -3.03 -13.26
C LEU A 322 -2.91 -4.36 -13.87
N VAL A 323 -2.31 -4.35 -15.06
CA VAL A 323 -1.70 -5.50 -15.73
C VAL A 323 -0.27 -5.20 -16.12
N PHE A 324 0.64 -6.15 -15.90
CA PHE A 324 2.07 -6.00 -16.15
C PHE A 324 2.63 -7.00 -17.15
#